data_AF-A0AA47ENX2-F1
#
_entry.id   AF-A0AA47ENX2-F1
#
_cell.length_a   1.000
_cell.length_b   1.000
_cell.length_c   1.000
_cell.angle_alpha   90.00
_cell.angle_beta   90.00
_cell.angle_gamma   90.00
#
_symmetry.space_group_name_H-M   'P 1'
#
loop_
_entity.id
_entity.type
_entity.pdbx_description
1 polymer ?
#
loop_
_entity_poly.entity_id
_entity_poly.type
_entity_poly.pdbx_seq_one_letter_code
_entity_poly.pdbx_strand_id
1 'polypeptide(L)'
;MNPPWKKKYLPKIKELFPDAVTNINGVKRIKFRCFLDTRPVGVGGPEGDQFFVCSTRQDQVVYHVHEGDVENLRVLRNPEDAIDRYCAHVLRRKPGQFDFSDWSEPFRP
;
A
#
# COMPACT_ATOMS: atom_id res chain seq x y z
N MET A 1 -4.57 -2.13 -25.19
CA MET A 1 -3.84 -0.94 -24.69
C MET A 1 -3.42 -1.18 -23.24
N ASN A 2 -2.21 -0.75 -22.83
CA ASN A 2 -1.83 -0.79 -21.42
C ASN A 2 -2.59 0.30 -20.64
N PRO A 3 -3.15 0.00 -19.45
CA PRO A 3 -3.82 0.98 -18.61
C PRO A 3 -2.91 2.19 -18.30
N PRO A 4 -3.46 3.42 -18.20
CA PRO A 4 -2.68 4.64 -17.95
C PRO A 4 -1.78 4.55 -16.71
N TRP A 5 -2.28 3.94 -15.63
CA TRP A 5 -1.54 3.77 -14.38
C TRP A 5 -0.28 2.90 -14.53
N LYS A 6 -0.28 1.90 -15.44
CA LYS A 6 0.91 1.06 -15.71
C LYS A 6 2.06 1.84 -16.34
N LYS A 7 1.77 2.93 -17.05
CA LYS A 7 2.82 3.79 -17.63
C LYS A 7 3.38 4.76 -16.59
N LYS A 8 2.55 5.20 -15.65
CA LYS A 8 2.91 6.22 -14.64
C LYS A 8 3.69 5.63 -13.47
N TYR A 9 3.15 4.65 -12.76
CA TYR A 9 3.70 4.22 -11.46
C TYR A 9 4.67 3.04 -11.55
N LEU A 10 4.54 2.22 -12.59
CA LEU A 10 5.36 1.01 -12.75
C LEU A 10 6.88 1.29 -12.86
N PRO A 11 7.35 2.36 -13.53
CA PRO A 11 8.77 2.71 -13.52
C PRO A 11 9.31 3.00 -12.12
N LYS A 12 8.62 3.85 -11.34
CA LYS A 12 9.02 4.21 -9.98
C LYS A 12 8.99 3.02 -9.02
N ILE A 13 7.97 2.16 -9.11
CA ILE A 13 7.95 0.92 -8.32
C ILE A 13 9.14 0.01 -8.65
N LYS A 14 9.58 -0.06 -9.91
CA LYS A 14 10.77 -0.85 -10.27
C LYS A 14 12.07 -0.25 -9.76
N GLU A 15 12.15 1.06 -9.68
CA GLU A 15 13.30 1.78 -9.12
C GLU A 15 13.42 1.53 -7.61
N LEU A 16 12.29 1.66 -6.88
CA LEU A 16 12.24 1.46 -5.43
C LEU A 16 12.30 -0.02 -5.02
N PHE A 17 11.77 -0.91 -5.86
CA PHE A 17 11.60 -2.33 -5.59
C PHE A 17 12.05 -3.20 -6.77
N PRO A 18 13.34 -3.15 -7.16
CA PRO A 18 13.84 -3.93 -8.29
C PRO A 18 13.68 -5.44 -8.07
N ASP A 19 13.82 -5.90 -6.83
CA ASP A 19 13.67 -7.28 -6.38
C ASP A 19 12.20 -7.76 -6.35
N ALA A 20 11.22 -6.84 -6.28
CA ALA A 20 9.80 -7.19 -6.31
C ALA A 20 9.30 -7.58 -7.71
N VAL A 21 10.11 -7.36 -8.75
CA VAL A 21 9.74 -7.61 -10.14
C VAL A 21 10.19 -9.00 -10.56
N THR A 22 9.23 -9.91 -10.66
CA THR A 22 9.50 -11.29 -11.09
C THR A 22 9.05 -11.51 -12.53
N ASN A 23 9.75 -12.37 -13.27
CA ASN A 23 9.34 -12.82 -14.59
C ASN A 23 9.07 -14.32 -14.52
N ILE A 24 7.80 -14.72 -14.66
CA ILE A 24 7.40 -16.12 -14.65
C ILE A 24 6.69 -16.37 -15.99
N ASN A 25 7.24 -17.28 -16.79
CA ASN A 25 6.72 -17.64 -18.13
C ASN A 25 6.52 -16.42 -19.05
N GLY A 26 7.44 -15.46 -19.03
CA GLY A 26 7.35 -14.23 -19.84
C GLY A 26 6.42 -13.15 -19.28
N VAL A 27 5.72 -13.42 -18.18
CA VAL A 27 4.82 -12.46 -17.52
C VAL A 27 5.53 -11.76 -16.38
N LYS A 28 5.72 -10.44 -16.52
CA LYS A 28 6.21 -9.58 -15.43
C LYS A 28 5.14 -9.43 -14.35
N ARG A 29 5.44 -9.85 -13.13
CA ARG A 29 4.59 -9.69 -11.94
C ARG A 29 5.33 -8.90 -10.88
N ILE A 30 4.64 -7.94 -10.27
CA ILE A 30 5.14 -7.22 -9.10
C ILE A 30 4.61 -7.94 -7.86
N LYS A 31 5.50 -8.27 -6.93
CA LYS A 31 5.23 -9.10 -5.76
C LYS A 31 4.84 -8.28 -4.53
N PHE A 32 3.78 -7.49 -4.67
CA PHE A 32 3.10 -6.88 -3.52
C PHE A 32 1.80 -7.61 -3.21
N ARG A 33 1.49 -7.74 -1.93
CA ARG A 33 0.18 -8.23 -1.46
C ARG A 33 -0.46 -7.14 -0.63
N CYS A 34 -1.59 -6.62 -1.12
CA CYS A 34 -2.47 -5.79 -0.32
C CYS A 34 -3.14 -6.68 0.73
N PHE A 35 -3.07 -6.31 2.00
CA PHE A 35 -3.78 -7.02 3.08
C PHE A 35 -4.82 -6.14 3.79
N LEU A 36 -4.74 -4.82 3.62
CA LEU A 36 -5.77 -3.89 4.06
C LEU A 36 -6.01 -2.84 2.97
N ASP A 37 -7.27 -2.62 2.63
CA ASP A 37 -7.74 -1.62 1.68
C ASP A 37 -8.98 -0.96 2.26
N THR A 38 -8.88 0.31 2.64
CA THR A 38 -9.97 1.03 3.32
C THR A 38 -10.86 1.81 2.35
N ARG A 39 -10.61 1.69 1.04
CA ARG A 39 -11.41 2.35 0.00
C ARG A 39 -12.86 1.89 -0.01
N PRO A 40 -13.81 2.77 -0.37
CA PRO A 40 -15.18 2.35 -0.64
C PRO A 40 -15.24 1.27 -1.73
N VAL A 41 -16.20 0.37 -1.59
CA VAL A 41 -16.40 -0.75 -2.53
C VAL A 41 -16.58 -0.22 -3.95
N GLY A 42 -15.81 -0.76 -4.89
CA GLY A 42 -15.89 -0.41 -6.31
C GLY A 42 -15.24 0.93 -6.69
N VAL A 43 -14.66 1.65 -5.71
CA VAL A 43 -13.95 2.91 -5.98
C VAL A 43 -12.45 2.61 -6.15
N GLY A 44 -11.96 2.82 -7.38
CA GLY A 44 -10.54 3.01 -7.63
C GLY A 44 -10.24 4.51 -7.65
N GLY A 45 -9.26 4.99 -6.88
CA GLY A 45 -8.99 6.42 -6.81
C GLY A 45 -8.21 6.86 -5.58
N PRO A 46 -8.16 8.19 -5.33
CA PRO A 46 -7.34 8.80 -4.30
C PRO A 46 -8.04 8.85 -2.92
N GLU A 47 -8.77 7.80 -2.57
CA GLU A 47 -9.48 7.73 -1.30
C GLU A 47 -8.89 6.60 -0.45
N GLY A 48 -8.93 6.77 0.87
CA GLY A 48 -8.54 5.75 1.83
C GLY A 48 -7.07 5.34 1.73
N ASP A 49 -6.77 4.22 2.38
CA ASP A 49 -5.43 3.75 2.63
C ASP A 49 -5.31 2.30 2.16
N GLN A 50 -4.16 1.98 1.58
CA GLN A 50 -3.84 0.63 1.15
C GLN A 50 -2.51 0.20 1.76
N PHE A 51 -2.51 -0.93 2.44
CA PHE A 51 -1.33 -1.52 3.07
C PHE A 51 -0.87 -2.76 2.33
N PHE A 52 0.42 -2.76 1.99
CA PHE A 52 1.06 -3.82 1.25
C PHE A 52 2.26 -4.40 2.00
N VAL A 53 2.51 -5.69 1.77
CA VAL A 53 3.81 -6.31 2.06
C VAL A 53 4.50 -6.73 0.77
N CYS A 54 5.82 -6.60 0.73
CA CYS A 54 6.63 -7.05 -0.41
C CYS A 54 6.95 -8.54 -0.24
N SER A 55 6.32 -9.42 -1.03
CA SER A 55 6.47 -10.87 -0.88
C SER A 55 7.85 -11.43 -1.26
N THR A 56 8.71 -10.62 -1.87
CA THR A 56 10.11 -10.99 -2.16
C THR A 56 11.06 -10.57 -1.04
N ARG A 57 10.57 -9.81 -0.05
CA ARG A 57 11.34 -9.36 1.11
C ARG A 57 10.78 -10.00 2.38
N GLN A 58 11.65 -10.20 3.36
CA GLN A 58 11.27 -10.50 4.74
C GLN A 58 11.72 -9.34 5.65
N ASP A 59 11.51 -8.11 5.17
CA ASP A 59 11.92 -6.87 5.84
C ASP A 59 10.96 -6.45 6.96
N GLN A 60 9.82 -7.15 7.10
CA GLN A 60 8.76 -6.83 8.06
C GLN A 60 8.17 -5.42 7.88
N VAL A 61 8.32 -4.84 6.68
CA VAL A 61 7.85 -3.49 6.37
C VAL A 61 6.42 -3.55 5.84
N VAL A 62 5.54 -2.75 6.43
CA VAL A 62 4.21 -2.46 5.90
C VAL A 62 4.29 -1.18 5.08
N TYR A 63 4.20 -1.33 3.76
CA TYR A 63 4.16 -0.23 2.81
C TYR A 63 2.75 0.36 2.75
N HIS A 64 2.67 1.68 2.75
CA HIS A 64 1.43 2.41 2.85
C HIS A 64 1.28 3.38 1.67
N VAL A 65 0.21 3.18 0.90
CA VAL A 65 -0.28 4.15 -0.09
C VAL A 65 -1.47 4.88 0.52
N HIS A 66 -1.25 6.14 0.90
CA HIS A 66 -2.26 7.02 1.45
C HIS A 66 -2.97 7.76 0.30
N GLU A 67 -4.29 7.75 0.26
CA GLU A 67 -5.11 8.47 -0.74
C GLU A 67 -4.66 8.21 -2.18
N GLY A 68 -4.29 6.95 -2.48
CA GLY A 68 -3.81 6.56 -3.81
C GLY A 68 -2.49 7.21 -4.26
N ASP A 69 -1.79 7.92 -3.38
CA ASP A 69 -0.53 8.59 -3.67
C ASP A 69 0.65 7.59 -3.63
N VAL A 70 0.90 6.98 -4.80
CA VAL A 70 2.03 6.09 -5.01
C VAL A 70 3.35 6.86 -5.14
N GLU A 71 3.31 8.17 -5.42
CA GLU A 71 4.51 8.98 -5.57
C GLU A 71 5.15 9.26 -4.20
N ASN A 72 4.34 9.50 -3.18
CA ASN A 72 4.79 9.70 -1.81
C ASN A 72 4.56 8.44 -0.98
N LEU A 73 5.15 7.32 -1.40
CA LEU A 73 5.04 6.06 -0.69
C LEU A 73 5.47 6.21 0.77
N ARG A 74 4.71 5.58 1.67
CA ARG A 74 4.90 5.64 3.12
C ARG A 74 5.16 4.25 3.66
N VAL A 75 5.55 4.18 4.92
CA VAL A 75 5.61 2.95 5.71
C VAL A 75 4.91 3.17 7.05
N LEU A 76 4.47 2.09 7.68
CA LEU A 76 3.94 2.15 9.04
C LEU A 76 5.03 1.94 10.08
N ARG A 77 5.11 2.83 11.08
CA ARG A 77 5.75 2.58 12.37
C ARG A 77 4.76 1.92 13.31
N ASN A 78 5.21 0.95 14.11
CA ASN A 78 4.37 0.18 15.03
C ASN A 78 3.08 -0.33 14.35
N PRO A 79 3.21 -1.10 13.25
CA PRO A 79 2.06 -1.53 12.45
C PRO A 79 1.02 -2.30 13.26
N GLU A 80 1.43 -2.99 14.34
CA GLU A 80 0.54 -3.67 15.27
C GLU A 80 -0.45 -2.70 15.95
N ASP A 81 0.00 -1.57 16.49
CA ASP A 81 -0.90 -0.59 17.12
C ASP A 81 -1.75 0.11 16.07
N ALA A 82 -1.20 0.45 14.89
CA ALA A 82 -1.96 1.05 13.80
C ALA A 82 -3.16 0.17 13.39
N ILE A 83 -2.92 -1.12 13.20
CA ILE A 83 -3.94 -2.10 12.79
C ILE A 83 -4.95 -2.34 13.91
N ASP A 84 -4.51 -2.47 15.16
CA ASP A 84 -5.40 -2.66 16.31
C ASP A 84 -6.34 -1.46 16.49
N ARG A 85 -5.82 -0.24 16.33
CA ARG A 85 -6.61 1.01 16.44
C ARG A 85 -7.62 1.13 15.30
N TYR A 86 -7.23 0.77 14.08
CA TYR A 86 -8.13 0.69 12.95
C TYR A 86 -9.23 -0.36 13.17
N CYS A 87 -8.88 -1.57 13.60
CA CYS A 87 -9.85 -2.61 13.92
C CYS A 87 -10.83 -2.14 14.99
N ALA A 88 -10.35 -1.45 16.03
CA ALA A 88 -11.21 -0.87 17.06
C ALA A 88 -12.13 0.24 16.52
N HIS A 89 -11.70 1.02 15.54
CA HIS A 89 -12.54 2.01 14.84
C HIS A 89 -13.67 1.34 14.06
N VAL A 90 -13.35 0.30 13.28
CA VAL A 90 -14.30 -0.48 12.48
C VAL A 90 -15.31 -1.21 13.37
N LEU A 91 -14.84 -1.95 14.39
CA LEU A 91 -15.71 -2.73 15.29
C LEU A 91 -16.69 -1.84 16.06
N ARG A 92 -16.29 -0.62 16.40
CA ARG A 92 -17.15 0.38 17.07
C ARG A 92 -18.02 1.16 16.09
N ARG A 93 -17.90 0.93 14.78
CA ARG A 93 -18.61 1.65 13.72
C ARG A 93 -18.50 3.17 13.86
N LYS A 94 -17.31 3.64 14.23
CA LYS A 94 -17.06 5.07 14.35
C LYS A 94 -17.27 5.74 12.98
N PRO A 95 -17.93 6.90 12.91
CA PRO A 95 -18.15 7.60 11.66
C PRO A 95 -16.81 8.11 11.09
N GLY A 96 -16.76 8.26 9.76
CA GLY A 96 -15.60 8.77 9.05
C GLY A 96 -14.48 7.75 8.83
N GLN A 97 -13.48 8.18 8.07
CA GLN A 97 -12.26 7.41 7.82
C GLN A 97 -11.37 7.42 9.09
N PHE A 98 -10.63 6.34 9.30
CA PHE A 98 -9.62 6.28 10.35
C PHE A 98 -8.36 6.98 9.85
N ASP A 99 -7.80 7.89 10.65
CA ASP A 99 -6.57 8.59 10.30
C ASP A 99 -5.34 7.79 10.77
N PHE A 100 -4.53 7.35 9.82
CA PHE A 100 -3.28 6.61 10.08
C PHE A 100 -2.05 7.51 10.23
N SER A 101 -2.19 8.84 10.20
CA SER A 101 -1.06 9.78 10.21
C SER A 101 -0.10 9.56 11.39
N ASP A 102 -0.63 9.18 12.55
CA ASP A 102 0.14 8.88 13.76
C ASP A 102 1.02 7.61 13.66
N TRP A 103 0.88 6.81 12.62
CA TRP A 103 1.73 5.64 12.36
C TRP A 103 2.41 5.70 11.01
N SER A 104 2.12 6.71 10.19
CA SER A 104 2.50 6.74 8.79
C SER A 104 3.65 7.71 8.56
N GLU A 105 4.75 7.24 7.97
CA GLU A 105 5.92 8.07 7.68
C GLU A 105 6.45 7.88 6.26
N PRO A 106 7.12 8.89 5.65
CA PRO A 106 7.65 8.76 4.30
C PRO A 106 8.63 7.58 4.17
N PHE A 107 8.44 6.74 3.15
CA PHE A 107 9.37 5.68 2.83
C PHE A 107 10.67 6.28 2.28
N ARG A 108 11.80 5.87 2.86
CA ARG A 108 13.14 6.20 2.37
C ARG A 108 13.85 4.87 2.05
N PRO A 109 14.06 4.56 0.76
CA PRO A 109 14.64 3.29 0.32
C PRO A 109 16.11 3.12 0.72
#